data_AF-A0A9D3UE46-F1
#
_entry.id   AF-A0A9D3UE46-F1
#
_cell.length_a   1.000
_cell.length_b   1.000
_cell.length_c   1.000
_cell.angle_alpha   90.00
_cell.angle_beta   90.00
_cell.angle_gamma   90.00
#
_symmetry.space_group_name_H-M   'P 1'
#
loop_
_entity.id
_entity.type
_entity.pdbx_description
1 polymer ?
#
loop_
_entity_poly.entity_id
_entity_poly.type
_entity_poly.pdbx_seq_one_letter_code
_entity_poly.pdbx_strand_id
1 'polypeptide(L)'
;MEAVRLNSPSTSVITFEVLGHQLHFSQDPNSKHLGTTVWDTSMVFAKFLEKNCRKGRFCPSKLKGKRVIELGAGCGVAGFGMALLGCDVVSTDQIEVVPLLRRNVECNTSKILQMNSCSGALFSALLI
;
A
#
# COMPACT_ATOMS: atom_id res chain seq x y z
N MET A 1 -12.47 8.41 -23.41
CA MET A 1 -11.28 7.65 -22.99
C MET A 1 -11.78 6.42 -22.27
N GLU A 2 -11.58 5.23 -22.84
CA GLU A 2 -11.85 3.98 -22.14
C GLU A 2 -10.97 3.92 -20.89
N ALA A 3 -11.56 3.62 -19.74
CA ALA A 3 -10.79 3.40 -18.52
C ALA A 3 -9.91 2.16 -18.74
N VAL A 4 -8.59 2.33 -18.68
CA VAL A 4 -7.65 1.21 -18.80
C VAL A 4 -7.95 0.23 -17.67
N ARG A 5 -8.37 -0.99 -18.03
CA ARG A 5 -8.64 -2.04 -17.06
C ARG A 5 -7.32 -2.54 -16.50
N LEU A 6 -7.01 -2.16 -15.26
CA LEU A 6 -5.74 -2.49 -14.60
C LEU A 6 -5.64 -4.00 -14.29
N ASN A 7 -6.77 -4.60 -13.91
CA ASN A 7 -6.85 -6.00 -13.57
C ASN A 7 -7.27 -6.87 -14.76
N SER A 8 -6.46 -7.88 -15.05
CA SER A 8 -6.75 -8.96 -15.99
C SER A 8 -6.31 -10.31 -15.38
N PRO A 9 -6.82 -11.45 -15.89
CA PRO A 9 -6.40 -12.78 -15.40
C PRO A 9 -4.90 -13.08 -15.53
N SER A 10 -4.17 -12.32 -16.37
CA SER A 10 -2.72 -12.45 -16.56
C SER A 10 -1.91 -11.35 -15.85
N THR A 11 -2.55 -10.35 -15.25
CA THR A 11 -1.85 -9.27 -14.55
C THR A 11 -1.38 -9.76 -13.18
N SER A 12 -0.10 -10.09 -13.06
CA SER A 12 0.50 -10.55 -11.79
C SER A 12 1.09 -9.42 -10.94
N VAL A 13 1.24 -8.22 -11.50
CA VAL A 13 1.78 -7.05 -10.81
C VAL A 13 1.03 -5.79 -11.24
N ILE A 14 0.66 -4.96 -10.27
CA ILE A 14 0.14 -3.60 -10.49
C ILE A 14 1.23 -2.60 -10.11
N THR A 15 1.62 -1.76 -11.06
CA THR A 15 2.45 -0.58 -10.79
C THR A 15 1.56 0.60 -10.47
N PHE A 16 1.75 1.22 -9.31
CA PHE A 16 0.91 2.30 -8.85
C PHE A 16 1.71 3.35 -8.09
N GLU A 17 1.52 4.61 -8.47
CA GLU A 17 2.15 5.73 -7.77
C GLU A 17 1.31 6.14 -6.55
N VAL A 18 1.93 6.18 -5.38
CA VAL A 18 1.32 6.63 -4.12
C VAL A 18 2.20 7.71 -3.52
N LEU A 19 1.67 8.93 -3.34
CA LEU A 19 2.40 10.04 -2.69
C LEU A 19 3.79 10.31 -3.33
N GLY A 20 3.90 10.20 -4.66
CA GLY A 20 5.15 10.39 -5.40
C GLY A 20 6.09 9.17 -5.44
N HIS A 21 5.72 8.04 -4.83
CA HIS A 21 6.49 6.80 -4.88
C HIS A 21 5.86 5.80 -5.84
N GLN A 22 6.62 5.31 -6.83
CA GLN A 22 6.18 4.21 -7.68
C GLN A 22 6.34 2.86 -6.97
N LEU A 23 5.21 2.27 -6.57
CA LEU A 23 5.13 1.00 -5.85
C LEU A 23 4.69 -0.12 -6.80
N HIS A 24 5.08 -1.35 -6.47
CA HIS A 24 4.71 -2.56 -7.20
C HIS A 24 3.96 -3.52 -6.28
N PHE A 25 2.72 -3.84 -6.62
CA PHE A 25 1.89 -4.76 -5.86
C PHE A 25 1.74 -6.06 -6.64
N SER A 26 2.38 -7.12 -6.19
CA SER A 26 2.12 -8.46 -6.69
C SER A 26 0.70 -8.88 -6.34
N GLN A 27 0.06 -9.57 -7.27
CA GLN A 27 -1.28 -10.11 -7.14
C GLN A 27 -1.40 -11.47 -7.81
N ASP A 28 -2.38 -12.26 -7.36
CA ASP A 28 -2.80 -13.49 -7.99
C ASP A 28 -4.31 -13.43 -8.26
N PRO A 29 -4.72 -13.05 -9.49
CA PRO A 29 -6.14 -12.98 -9.87
C PRO A 29 -6.78 -14.37 -10.06
N ASN A 30 -6.00 -15.45 -10.07
CA ASN A 30 -6.48 -16.81 -10.25
C ASN A 30 -6.59 -17.58 -8.92
N SER A 31 -6.15 -16.98 -7.82
CA SER A 31 -6.31 -17.53 -6.48
C SER A 31 -7.79 -17.57 -6.07
N LYS A 32 -8.11 -18.50 -5.16
CA LYS A 32 -9.45 -18.64 -4.57
C LYS A 32 -9.76 -17.55 -3.53
N HIS A 33 -8.75 -16.79 -3.10
CA HIS A 33 -8.85 -15.77 -2.06
C HIS A 33 -8.91 -14.39 -2.69
N LEU A 34 -10.03 -13.67 -2.50
CA LEU A 34 -10.24 -12.34 -3.07
C LEU A 34 -9.21 -11.28 -2.62
N GLY A 35 -8.56 -11.49 -1.47
CA GLY A 35 -7.51 -10.63 -0.95
C GLY A 35 -6.21 -10.66 -1.77
N THR A 36 -6.06 -11.60 -2.72
CA THR A 36 -4.85 -11.69 -3.55
C THR A 36 -4.87 -10.78 -4.77
N THR A 37 -5.90 -9.96 -4.96
CA THR A 37 -6.00 -8.99 -6.06
C THR A 37 -6.02 -7.56 -5.53
N VAL A 38 -5.45 -6.61 -6.28
CA VAL A 38 -5.55 -5.19 -5.97
C VAL A 38 -6.97 -4.72 -6.30
N TRP A 39 -7.68 -4.23 -5.28
CA TRP A 39 -9.01 -3.66 -5.46
C TRP A 39 -8.97 -2.17 -5.74
N ASP A 40 -9.77 -1.70 -6.70
CA ASP A 40 -9.86 -0.29 -7.10
C ASP A 40 -10.10 0.64 -5.90
N THR A 41 -10.85 0.19 -4.89
CA THR A 41 -11.14 0.95 -3.66
C THR A 41 -9.87 1.31 -2.89
N SER A 42 -8.89 0.40 -2.83
CA SER A 42 -7.60 0.65 -2.16
C SER A 42 -6.79 1.72 -2.90
N MET A 43 -6.86 1.74 -4.23
CA MET A 43 -6.22 2.74 -5.08
C MET A 43 -6.90 4.10 -4.97
N VAL A 44 -8.24 4.12 -4.97
CA VAL A 44 -9.05 5.33 -4.75
C VAL A 44 -8.73 5.93 -3.39
N PHE A 45 -8.62 5.11 -2.34
CA PHE A 45 -8.24 5.57 -1.00
C PHE A 45 -6.84 6.17 -0.97
N ALA A 46 -5.85 5.52 -1.58
CA ALA A 46 -4.49 6.06 -1.68
C ALA A 46 -4.46 7.42 -2.40
N LYS A 47 -5.21 7.58 -3.50
CA LYS A 47 -5.33 8.88 -4.20
C LYS A 47 -6.13 9.91 -3.41
N PHE A 48 -7.11 9.49 -2.63
CA PHE A 48 -7.79 10.37 -1.68
C PHE A 48 -6.80 10.91 -0.64
N LEU A 49 -5.95 10.07 -0.06
CA LEU A 49 -4.91 10.50 0.87
C LEU A 49 -3.94 11.49 0.21
N GLU A 50 -3.45 11.18 -0.98
CA GLU A 50 -2.55 12.05 -1.76
C GLU A 50 -3.16 13.43 -2.05
N LYS A 51 -4.44 13.47 -2.47
CA LYS A 51 -5.14 14.73 -2.73
C LYS A 51 -5.35 15.57 -1.46
N ASN A 52 -5.45 14.94 -0.29
CA ASN A 52 -5.79 15.57 0.98
C ASN A 52 -4.59 15.69 1.96
N CYS A 53 -3.37 15.31 1.56
CA CYS A 53 -2.22 15.30 2.47
C CYS A 53 -1.64 16.69 2.75
N ARG A 54 -1.94 17.71 1.93
CA ARG A 54 -1.34 19.05 2.08
C ARG A 54 -1.91 19.86 3.26
N LYS A 55 -3.17 19.62 3.64
CA LYS A 55 -3.88 20.35 4.71
C LYS A 55 -4.94 19.47 5.35
N GLY A 56 -5.35 19.76 6.59
CA GLY A 56 -6.47 19.06 7.23
C GLY A 56 -6.02 17.94 8.17
N ARG A 57 -6.78 16.84 8.23
CA ARG A 57 -6.53 15.70 9.15
C ARG A 57 -5.48 14.72 8.63
N PHE A 58 -5.29 14.65 7.32
CA PHE A 58 -4.39 13.69 6.67
C PHE A 58 -3.01 14.26 6.36
N CYS A 59 -2.63 15.39 6.96
CA CYS A 59 -1.30 15.96 6.72
C CYS A 59 -0.20 15.21 7.50
N PRO A 60 1.00 15.02 6.92
CA PRO A 60 2.08 14.29 7.56
C PRO A 60 2.43 14.79 8.97
N SER A 61 2.39 16.11 9.20
CA SER A 61 2.64 16.71 10.52
C SER A 61 1.67 16.28 11.61
N LYS A 62 0.46 15.84 11.26
CA LYS A 62 -0.54 15.31 12.20
C LYS A 62 -0.56 13.79 12.27
N LEU A 63 -0.06 13.10 11.25
CA LEU A 63 -0.13 11.65 11.15
C LEU A 63 1.17 10.95 11.56
N LYS A 64 2.31 11.66 11.54
CA LYS A 64 3.61 11.10 11.92
C LYS A 64 3.57 10.41 13.30
N GLY A 65 3.97 9.15 13.33
CA GLY A 65 4.01 8.31 14.55
C GLY A 65 2.64 7.87 15.07
N LYS A 66 1.55 8.09 14.33
CA LYS A 66 0.25 7.52 14.70
C LYS A 66 0.21 6.05 14.34
N ARG A 67 -0.27 5.25 15.29
CA ARG A 67 -0.55 3.82 15.06
C ARG A 67 -1.83 3.68 14.23
N VAL A 68 -1.74 2.90 13.16
CA VAL A 68 -2.84 2.57 12.25
C VAL A 68 -2.95 1.06 12.14
N ILE A 69 -4.18 0.55 12.13
CA ILE A 69 -4.47 -0.84 11.78
C ILE A 69 -5.28 -0.86 10.49
N GLU A 70 -4.84 -1.64 9.53
CA GLU A 70 -5.56 -1.92 8.28
C GLU A 70 -6.16 -3.32 8.35
N LEU A 71 -7.48 -3.41 8.22
CA LEU A 71 -8.24 -4.66 8.24
C LEU A 71 -8.59 -5.07 6.82
N GLY A 72 -8.23 -6.29 6.41
CA GLY A 72 -8.44 -6.75 5.04
C GLY A 72 -7.53 -6.03 4.05
N ALA A 73 -6.23 -6.02 4.35
CA ALA A 73 -5.22 -5.29 3.60
C ALA A 73 -5.06 -5.77 2.15
N GLY A 74 -5.37 -7.04 1.87
CA GLY A 74 -5.19 -7.67 0.56
C GLY A 74 -3.74 -7.55 0.09
N CYS A 75 -3.54 -6.76 -0.97
CA CYS A 75 -2.19 -6.47 -1.50
C CYS A 75 -1.43 -5.37 -0.72
N GLY A 76 -2.07 -4.65 0.20
CA GLY A 76 -1.44 -3.66 1.10
C GLY A 76 -1.39 -2.22 0.58
N VAL A 77 -2.12 -1.88 -0.49
CA VAL A 77 -2.06 -0.55 -1.14
C VAL A 77 -2.45 0.58 -0.17
N ALA A 78 -3.54 0.40 0.59
CA ALA A 78 -4.04 1.44 1.49
C ALA A 78 -3.11 1.62 2.70
N GLY A 79 -2.56 0.54 3.25
CA GLY A 79 -1.51 0.56 4.27
C GLY A 79 -0.30 1.39 3.86
N PHE A 80 0.21 1.21 2.63
CA PHE A 80 1.29 2.03 2.10
C PHE A 80 0.95 3.52 2.02
N GLY A 81 -0.28 3.87 1.63
CA GLY A 81 -0.73 5.26 1.64
C GLY A 81 -0.63 5.90 3.02
N MET A 82 -1.03 5.20 4.08
CA MET A 82 -0.91 5.68 5.45
C MET A 82 0.53 5.71 5.96
N ALA A 83 1.33 4.68 5.63
CA ALA A 83 2.73 4.57 6.02
C ALA A 83 3.56 5.72 5.42
N LEU A 84 3.32 6.07 4.15
CA LEU A 84 3.97 7.19 3.47
C LEU A 84 3.57 8.57 4.02
N LEU A 85 2.46 8.67 4.77
CA LEU A 85 2.13 9.86 5.57
C LEU A 85 2.80 9.87 6.95
N GLY A 86 3.63 8.87 7.25
CA GLY A 86 4.43 8.77 8.48
C GLY A 86 3.77 8.00 9.61
N CYS A 87 2.67 7.27 9.36
CA CYS A 87 2.05 6.41 10.35
C CYS A 87 2.85 5.12 10.59
N ASP A 88 2.73 4.55 11.79
CA ASP A 88 3.14 3.19 12.11
C ASP A 88 1.98 2.25 11.80
N VAL A 89 2.09 1.49 10.71
CA VAL A 89 0.96 0.73 10.15
C VAL A 89 1.10 -0.76 10.47
N VAL A 90 0.01 -1.34 10.95
CA VAL A 90 -0.18 -2.79 11.08
C VAL A 90 -1.20 -3.23 10.04
N SER A 91 -0.75 -3.93 9.01
CA SER A 91 -1.63 -4.47 7.96
C SER A 91 -1.98 -5.91 8.27
N THR A 92 -3.29 -6.20 8.28
CA THR A 92 -3.85 -7.50 8.68
C THR A 92 -4.75 -8.06 7.58
N ASP A 93 -4.76 -9.39 7.45
CA ASP A 93 -5.67 -10.11 6.56
C ASP A 93 -5.83 -11.58 7.04
N GLN A 94 -6.58 -12.39 6.30
CA GLN A 94 -6.67 -13.82 6.51
C GLN A 94 -5.33 -14.51 6.24
N ILE A 95 -5.10 -15.65 6.90
CA ILE A 95 -3.81 -16.35 6.89
C ILE A 95 -3.35 -16.73 5.49
N GLU A 96 -4.27 -16.97 4.56
CA GLU A 96 -3.99 -17.32 3.17
C GLU A 96 -3.53 -16.13 2.33
N VAL A 97 -3.86 -14.90 2.73
CA VAL A 97 -3.50 -13.65 2.04
C VAL A 97 -2.18 -13.07 2.57
N VAL A 98 -1.90 -13.28 3.87
CA VAL A 98 -0.71 -12.75 4.56
C VAL A 98 0.62 -13.01 3.82
N PRO A 99 0.89 -14.19 3.21
CA PRO A 99 2.14 -14.41 2.48
C PRO A 99 2.35 -13.43 1.32
N LEU A 100 1.29 -13.14 0.55
CA LEU A 100 1.35 -12.18 -0.56
C LEU A 100 1.49 -10.76 -0.03
N LEU A 101 0.69 -10.40 0.98
CA LEU A 101 0.76 -9.10 1.65
C LEU A 101 2.18 -8.82 2.17
N ARG A 102 2.80 -9.78 2.87
CA ARG A 102 4.16 -9.69 3.38
C ARG A 102 5.16 -9.43 2.25
N ARG A 103 5.08 -10.20 1.16
CA ARG A 103 5.93 -10.01 -0.02
C ARG A 103 5.82 -8.58 -0.57
N ASN A 104 4.60 -8.06 -0.69
CA ASN A 104 4.39 -6.69 -1.16
C ASN A 104 4.99 -5.64 -0.22
N VAL A 105 4.83 -5.83 1.10
CA VAL A 105 5.43 -4.96 2.11
C VAL A 105 6.95 -4.98 2.01
N GLU A 106 7.57 -6.15 2.00
CA GLU A 106 9.02 -6.31 1.95
C GLU A 106 9.63 -5.70 0.67
N CYS A 107 9.05 -6.00 -0.50
CA CYS A 107 9.54 -5.50 -1.78
C CYS A 107 9.47 -3.97 -1.87
N ASN A 108 8.34 -3.37 -1.47
CA ASN A 108 8.15 -1.93 -1.59
C ASN A 108 8.91 -1.15 -0.51
N THR A 109 8.99 -1.66 0.72
CA THR A 109 9.82 -1.05 1.76
C THR A 109 11.29 -1.03 1.33
N SER A 110 11.79 -2.14 0.80
CA SER A 110 13.17 -2.20 0.28
C SER A 110 13.42 -1.18 -0.84
N LYS A 111 12.48 -1.06 -1.78
CA LYS A 111 12.56 -0.11 -2.90
C LYS A 111 12.56 1.34 -2.41
N ILE A 112 11.70 1.68 -1.44
CA ILE A 112 11.63 3.02 -0.86
C ILE A 112 12.92 3.34 -0.09
N LEU A 113 13.45 2.42 0.71
CA LEU A 113 14.69 2.63 1.47
C LEU A 113 15.89 2.85 0.55
N GLN A 114 15.99 2.11 -0.55
CA GLN A 114 17.05 2.31 -1.54
C GLN A 114 16.97 3.71 -2.18
N MET A 115 15.76 4.17 -2.51
CA MET A 115 15.54 5.54 -3.03
C MET A 115 15.82 6.62 -1.97
N ASN A 116 15.57 6.32 -0.68
CA ASN A 116 15.67 7.25 0.44
C ASN A 116 17.01 7.21 1.18
N SER A 117 18.09 6.67 0.60
CA SER A 117 19.45 6.75 1.16
C SER A 117 19.99 8.21 1.33
N CYS A 118 19.12 9.22 1.17
CA CYS A 118 19.35 10.63 1.45
C CYS A 118 18.43 11.22 2.55
N SER A 119 17.49 10.48 3.16
CA SER A 119 16.62 10.98 4.27
C SER A 119 16.03 9.85 5.13
N GLY A 120 16.44 9.78 6.40
CA GLY A 120 16.12 8.71 7.35
C GLY A 120 14.68 8.72 7.89
N ALA A 121 13.77 8.02 7.20
CA ALA A 121 12.49 7.59 7.76
C ALA A 121 12.46 6.05 7.84
N LEU A 122 12.48 5.50 9.06
CA LEU A 122 12.31 4.07 9.31
C LEU A 122 10.82 3.73 9.09
N PHE A 123 10.53 2.88 8.12
CA PHE A 123 9.18 2.32 7.92
C PHE A 123 9.02 1.12 8.86
N SER A 124 8.15 1.21 9.87
CA SER A 124 7.68 0.03 10.60
C SER A 124 6.32 -0.38 10.04
N ALA A 125 6.32 -1.41 9.19
CA ALA A 125 5.12 -2.16 8.86
C ALA A 125 5.20 -3.46 9.64
N LEU A 126 4.53 -3.52 10.79
CA LEU A 126 4.45 -4.75 11.57
C LEU A 126 3.29 -5.57 11.02
N LEU A 127 3.58 -6.74 10.45
CA LEU A 127 2.56 -7.70 10.05
C LEU A 127 2.20 -8.57 11.27
N ILE A 128 0.91 -8.68 11.58
CA ILE A 128 0.35 -9.65 12.53
C ILE A 128 -0.55 -10.59 11.74
#